data_AF-A0A3D5LLQ6-F1
#
_entry.id   AF-A0A3D5LLQ6-F1
#
_cell.length_a   1.000
_cell.length_b   1.000
_cell.length_c   1.000
_cell.angle_alpha   90.00
_cell.angle_beta   90.00
_cell.angle_gamma   90.00
#
_symmetry.space_group_name_H-M   'P 1'
#
loop_
_entity.id
_entity.type
_entity.pdbx_description
1 polymer ?
#
loop_
_entity_poly.entity_id
_entity_poly.type
_entity_poly.pdbx_seq_one_letter_code
_entity_poly.pdbx_strand_id
1 'polypeptide(L)' 'MAAGCVPVVIGKGGQKEILSEDTGFLCINAGEIAQSTTILIKNSSLYEKTRENAKERSEKFSLKEFNKKILTLI' A
#
# COMPACT_ATOMS: atom_id res chain seq x y z
N MET A 1 3.79 3.96 2.38
CA MET A 1 3.55 4.17 0.94
C MET A 1 4.22 5.44 0.46
N ALA A 2 3.71 6.65 0.77
CA ALA A 2 4.30 7.93 0.34
C ALA A 2 5.80 8.08 0.69
N ALA A 3 6.23 7.56 1.85
CA ALA A 3 7.63 7.53 2.28
C ALA A 3 8.52 6.50 1.55
N GLY A 4 7.98 5.72 0.60
CA GLY A 4 8.74 4.69 -0.14
C GLY A 4 8.88 3.35 0.57
N CYS A 5 7.88 2.94 1.37
CA CYS A 5 7.85 1.63 2.03
C CYS A 5 6.71 0.76 1.48
N VAL A 6 6.94 -0.56 1.39
CA VAL A 6 5.92 -1.58 1.09
C VAL A 6 5.06 -1.83 2.33
N PRO A 7 3.74 -1.63 2.27
CA PRO A 7 2.84 -1.93 3.36
C PRO A 7 2.56 -3.44 3.48
N VAL A 8 2.85 -4.01 4.64
CA VAL A 8 2.45 -5.35 5.07
C VAL A 8 1.54 -5.18 6.28
N VAL A 9 0.23 -5.33 6.09
CA VAL A 9 -0.78 -4.85 7.05
C VAL A 9 -1.70 -5.98 7.46
N ILE A 10 -1.99 -6.05 8.77
CA ILE A 10 -2.98 -6.98 9.28
C ILE A 10 -4.39 -6.47 8.99
N GLY A 11 -5.18 -7.23 8.24
CA GLY A 11 -6.53 -6.89 7.81
C GLY A 11 -7.59 -6.96 8.91
N LYS A 12 -7.23 -6.65 10.15
CA LYS A 12 -8.12 -6.65 11.32
C LYS A 12 -8.71 -5.27 11.67
N GLY A 13 -8.40 -4.24 10.89
CA GLY A 13 -8.95 -2.89 11.04
C GLY A 13 -8.43 -1.93 9.96
N GLY A 14 -8.81 -0.66 10.07
CA GLY A 14 -8.39 0.40 9.13
C GLY A 14 -9.11 0.37 7.77
N GLN A 15 -8.66 1.25 6.87
CA GLN A 15 -9.16 1.37 5.50
C GLN A 15 -8.40 0.38 4.61
N LYS A 16 -8.97 -0.80 4.36
CA LYS A 16 -8.32 -1.86 3.55
C LYS A 16 -8.19 -1.44 2.08
N GLU A 17 -9.08 -0.56 1.64
CA GLU A 17 -9.21 -0.03 0.29
C GLU A 17 -7.98 0.79 -0.15
N ILE A 18 -7.15 1.24 0.81
CA ILE A 18 -5.89 1.92 0.51
C ILE A 18 -4.88 0.98 -0.16
N LEU A 19 -5.00 -0.34 0.08
CA LEU A 19 -4.22 -1.37 -0.59
C LEU A 19 -4.96 -1.89 -1.84
N SER A 20 -4.17 -2.24 -2.85
CA SER A 20 -4.55 -3.08 -4.00
C SER A 20 -3.60 -4.27 -4.09
N GLU A 21 -3.95 -5.25 -4.93
CA GLU A 21 -3.19 -6.50 -5.11
C GLU A 21 -1.69 -6.29 -5.36
N ASP A 22 -1.31 -5.17 -5.95
CA ASP A 22 0.05 -4.84 -6.37
C ASP A 22 0.77 -3.81 -5.49
N THR A 23 0.09 -3.26 -4.48
CA THR A 23 0.63 -2.17 -3.65
C THR A 23 0.97 -2.57 -2.23
N GLY A 24 0.80 -3.85 -1.88
CA GLY A 24 1.23 -4.41 -0.61
C GLY A 24 0.53 -5.71 -0.27
N PHE A 25 0.59 -6.08 1.00
CA PHE A 25 0.11 -7.37 1.48
C PHE A 25 -0.91 -7.17 2.58
N LEU A 26 -2.11 -7.72 2.39
CA LEU A 26 -3.15 -7.77 3.40
C LEU A 26 -3.12 -9.15 4.07
N CYS A 27 -2.63 -9.20 5.30
CA CYS A 27 -2.43 -10.42 6.05
C CYS A 27 -3.56 -10.64 7.07
N ILE A 28 -3.95 -11.88 7.31
CA ILE A 28 -5.00 -12.25 8.28
C ILE A 28 -4.38 -12.57 9.65
N ASN A 29 -3.14 -13.06 9.67
CA ASN A 29 -2.43 -13.52 10.86
C ASN A 29 -0.93 -13.17 10.80
N ALA A 30 -0.23 -13.39 11.92
CA ALA A 30 1.20 -13.11 12.03
C ALA A 30 2.08 -14.00 11.14
N GLY A 31 1.63 -15.23 10.83
CA GLY A 31 2.35 -16.13 9.93
C GLY A 31 2.43 -15.57 8.52
N GLU A 32 1.33 -15.04 8.00
CA GLU A 32 1.28 -14.37 6.70
C GLU A 32 2.16 -13.12 6.67
N ILE A 33 2.19 -12.32 7.76
CA ILE A 33 3.10 -11.16 7.86
C ILE A 33 4.55 -11.62 7.72
N ALA A 34 4.95 -12.66 8.44
CA ALA A 34 6.31 -13.21 8.37
C ALA A 34 6.64 -13.75 6.98
N GLN A 35 5.69 -14.44 6.33
CA GLN A 35 5.84 -14.96 4.97
C GLN A 35 6.00 -13.84 3.95
N SER A 36 5.09 -12.86 3.92
CA SER A 36 5.15 -11.70 3.01
C SER A 36 6.42 -10.89 3.21
N THR A 37 6.82 -10.67 4.46
CA THR A 37 8.08 -9.97 4.78
C THR A 37 9.29 -10.75 4.26
N THR A 38 9.30 -12.08 4.45
CA THR A 38 10.38 -12.94 3.95
C THR A 38 10.48 -12.94 2.43
N ILE A 39 9.33 -12.97 1.73
CA ILE A 39 9.25 -12.88 0.27
C ILE A 39 9.85 -11.56 -0.22
N LEU A 40 9.48 -10.44 0.41
CA LEU A 40 10.00 -9.12 0.07
C LEU A 40 11.51 -8.99 0.29
N ILE A 41 12.02 -9.52 1.40
CA ILE A 41 13.47 -9.51 1.69
C ILE A 41 14.26 -10.33 0.67
N LYS A 42 13.72 -11.48 0.24
CA LYS A 42 14.40 -12.39 -0.70
C LYS A 42 14.27 -11.98 -2.16
N ASN A 43 13.30 -11.15 -2.51
CA ASN A 43 13.02 -10.75 -3.89
C ASN A 43 13.03 -9.21 -4.01
N SER A 44 14.21 -8.65 -4.26
CA SER A 44 14.41 -7.21 -4.42
C SER A 44 13.59 -6.61 -5.57
N SER A 45 13.42 -7.36 -6.67
CA SER A 45 12.61 -6.92 -7.81
C SER A 45 11.14 -6.75 -7.43
N LEU A 46 10.59 -7.73 -6.72
CA LEU A 46 9.23 -7.63 -6.17
C LEU A 46 9.12 -6.47 -5.18
N TYR A 47 10.09 -6.32 -4.28
CA TYR A 47 10.11 -5.23 -3.31
C TYR A 47 10.08 -3.86 -3.99
N GLU A 48 10.97 -3.59 -4.94
CA GLU A 48 11.03 -2.30 -5.63
C GLU A 48 9.76 -2.03 -6.43
N LYS A 49 9.24 -3.03 -7.13
CA LYS A 49 7.98 -2.89 -7.88
C LYS A 49 6.81 -2.58 -6.96
N THR A 50 6.63 -3.34 -5.89
CA THR A 50 5.53 -3.12 -4.94
C THR A 50 5.69 -1.77 -4.25
N ARG A 51 6.92 -1.37 -3.91
CA ARG A 51 7.23 -0.07 -3.28
C ARG A 51 6.82 1.08 -4.19
N GLU A 52 7.19 1.03 -5.47
CA GLU A 52 6.88 2.10 -6.42
C GLU A 52 5.37 2.19 -6.68
N ASN A 53 4.72 1.06 -6.95
CA ASN A 53 3.26 1.01 -7.11
C ASN A 53 2.55 1.56 -5.87
N ALA A 54 3.04 1.21 -4.68
CA ALA A 54 2.48 1.70 -3.43
C ALA A 54 2.65 3.22 -3.29
N LYS A 55 3.82 3.75 -3.65
CA LYS A 55 4.07 5.19 -3.62
C LYS A 55 3.14 5.92 -4.60
N GLU A 56 3.05 5.46 -5.85
CA GLU A 56 2.17 6.05 -6.87
C GLU A 56 0.70 6.03 -6.41
N ARG A 57 0.22 4.91 -5.89
CA ARG A 57 -1.15 4.80 -5.38
C ARG A 57 -1.44 5.79 -4.24
N SER A 58 -0.44 6.09 -3.40
CA SER A 58 -0.65 7.01 -2.28
C SER A 58 -1.00 8.44 -2.72
N GLU A 59 -0.62 8.84 -3.94
CA GLU A 59 -0.98 10.14 -4.51
C GLU A 59 -2.49 10.31 -4.69
N LYS A 60 -3.24 9.22 -4.89
CA LYS A 60 -4.71 9.24 -4.98
C LYS A 60 -5.39 9.71 -3.69
N PHE A 61 -4.67 9.63 -2.58
CA PHE A 61 -5.12 10.04 -1.25
C PHE A 61 -4.41 11.33 -0.78
N SER A 62 -3.71 12.03 -1.68
CA SER A 62 -3.07 13.31 -1.39
C SER A 62 -4.10 14.43 -1.17
N LEU A 63 -3.68 15.47 -0.44
CA LEU A 63 -4.49 16.69 -0.27
C LEU A 63 -4.83 17.35 -1.62
N LYS A 64 -3.92 17.26 -2.59
CA LYS A 64 -4.12 17.78 -3.94
C LYS A 64 -5.28 17.08 -4.64
N GLU A 65 -5.31 15.75 -4.64
CA GLU A 65 -6.39 14.98 -5.26
C GLU A 65 -7.71 15.13 -4.49
N PHE A 66 -7.65 15.27 -3.16
CA PHE A 66 -8.82 15.60 -2.35
C PHE A 66 -9.45 16.95 -2.77
N ASN A 67 -8.64 18.02 -2.81
CA ASN A 67 -9.10 19.36 -3.18
C ASN A 67 -9.69 19.36 -4.60
N LYS A 68 -9.03 18.68 -5.54
CA LYS A 68 -9.52 18.55 -6.91
C LYS A 68 -10.91 17.92 -6.97
N LYS A 69 -11.15 16.85 -6.21
CA LYS A 69 -12.46 16.17 -6.16
C LYS A 69 -13.54 17.02 -5.49
N ILE A 70 -13.20 17.67 -4.37
CA ILE A 70 -14.17 18.54 -3.67
C ILE A 70 -14.60 19.71 -4.55
N LEU A 71 -13.66 20.36 -5.25
CA LEU A 71 -13.98 21.48 -6.14
C LEU A 71 -14.85 21.09 -7.34
N THR A 72 -14.96 19.80 -7.68
CA THR A 72 -15.90 19.34 -8.74
C THR A 72 -17.32 19.11 -8.25
N LEU A 73 -17.55 19.14 -6.93
CA LEU A 73 -18.85 18.88 -6.30
C LEU A 73 -19.56 20.18 -5.86
N ILE A 74 -18.88 21.33 -5.98
CA ILE A 74 -19.36 22.67 -5.62
C ILE A 74 -19.48 23.47 -6.91
#